data_AF-A0A962L579-F1
#
_entry.id   AF-A0A962L579-F1
#
_cell.length_a   1.000
_cell.length_b   1.000
_cell.length_c   1.000
_cell.angle_alpha   90.00
_cell.angle_beta   90.00
_cell.angle_gamma   90.00
#
_symmetry.space_group_name_H-M   'P 1'
#
loop_
_entity.id
_entity.type
_entity.pdbx_description
1 polymer ?
#
loop_
_entity_poly.entity_id
_entity_poly.type
_entity_poly.pdbx_seq_one_letter_code
_entity_poly.pdbx_strand_id
1 'polypeptide(L)'
;METLKATFAGRPAWMNLLFVFCGYMTFVYMPYDMFVKPVERDQEVWFGLLLTGWAAKLTEPIHWFIYGAGFYGFLRRRTWLWPWASLYAGQVAIGMFVWALTDPRGGGILSGSIAGAAFLVLAIMLWRAKDRFGPMVSGQQPEQTENGES
;
A
#
# COMPACT_ATOMS: atom_id res chain seq x y z
N MET A 1 6.36 2.95 -25.52
CA MET A 1 6.31 3.91 -24.38
C MET A 1 4.88 4.32 -24.01
N GLU A 2 3.92 4.31 -24.95
CA GLU A 2 2.53 4.73 -24.69
C GLU A 2 1.81 3.87 -23.63
N THR A 3 2.08 2.56 -23.60
CA THR A 3 1.48 1.63 -22.63
C THR A 3 1.87 1.92 -21.18
N LEU A 4 3.12 2.33 -20.95
CA LEU A 4 3.58 2.70 -19.60
C LEU A 4 2.95 4.03 -19.18
N LYS A 5 3.00 5.05 -20.04
CA LYS A 5 2.36 6.35 -19.77
C LYS A 5 0.86 6.19 -19.48
N ALA A 6 0.14 5.37 -20.25
CA ALA A 6 -1.26 5.05 -20.02
C ALA A 6 -1.52 4.35 -18.68
N THR A 7 -0.60 3.47 -18.24
CA THR A 7 -0.73 2.77 -16.94
C THR A 7 -0.67 3.72 -15.76
N PHE A 8 0.19 4.75 -15.83
CA PHE A 8 0.37 5.75 -14.77
C PHE A 8 -0.58 6.95 -14.90
N ALA A 9 -1.16 7.18 -16.07
CA ALA A 9 -2.07 8.29 -16.34
C ALA A 9 -3.39 8.19 -15.55
N GLY A 10 -3.96 9.34 -15.18
CA GLY A 10 -5.26 9.43 -14.51
C GLY A 10 -5.28 8.93 -13.06
N ARG A 11 -4.11 8.78 -12.41
CA ARG A 11 -3.97 8.54 -10.97
C ARG A 11 -3.10 9.63 -10.33
N PRO A 12 -3.41 10.08 -9.10
CA PRO A 12 -2.52 10.96 -8.33
C PRO A 12 -1.12 10.36 -8.16
N ALA A 13 -0.10 11.22 -8.11
CA ALA A 13 1.30 10.81 -7.99
C ALA A 13 1.57 9.92 -6.76
N TRP A 14 0.92 10.20 -5.61
CA TRP A 14 1.08 9.40 -4.40
C TRP A 14 0.57 7.96 -4.55
N MET A 15 -0.52 7.74 -5.32
CA MET A 15 -1.02 6.39 -5.61
C MET A 15 -0.07 5.65 -6.55
N ASN A 16 0.53 6.37 -7.50
CA ASN A 16 1.54 5.81 -8.38
C ASN A 16 2.81 5.42 -7.59
N LEU A 17 3.20 6.21 -6.58
CA LEU A 17 4.29 5.87 -5.67
C LEU A 17 3.99 4.56 -4.92
N LEU A 18 2.79 4.42 -4.33
CA LEU A 18 2.38 3.17 -3.66
C LEU A 18 2.35 1.99 -4.63
N PHE A 19 1.86 2.19 -5.85
CA PHE A 19 1.83 1.16 -6.87
C PHE A 19 3.24 0.65 -7.22
N VAL A 20 4.20 1.56 -7.42
CA VAL A 20 5.61 1.21 -7.69
C VAL A 20 6.23 0.54 -6.47
N PHE A 21 5.98 1.06 -5.28
CA PHE A 21 6.44 0.47 -4.02
C PHE A 21 5.96 -0.99 -3.87
N CYS A 22 4.66 -1.24 -4.05
CA CYS A 22 4.11 -2.60 -4.01
C CYS A 22 4.77 -3.49 -5.07
N GLY A 23 4.95 -3.00 -6.31
CA GLY A 23 5.62 -3.77 -7.36
C GLY A 23 7.07 -4.13 -7.01
N TYR A 24 7.84 -3.17 -6.49
CA TYR A 24 9.20 -3.42 -6.02
C TYR A 24 9.24 -4.47 -4.90
N MET A 25 8.36 -4.34 -3.90
CA MET A 25 8.28 -5.30 -2.82
C MET A 25 7.93 -6.70 -3.32
N THR A 26 6.96 -6.83 -4.22
CA THR A 26 6.49 -8.12 -4.74
C THR A 26 7.51 -8.83 -5.62
N PHE A 27 8.20 -8.11 -6.51
CA PHE A 27 9.04 -8.75 -7.54
C PHE A 27 10.54 -8.70 -7.25
N VAL A 28 10.99 -7.84 -6.34
CA VAL A 28 12.42 -7.66 -6.07
C VAL A 28 12.75 -7.97 -4.61
N TYR A 29 12.16 -7.23 -3.67
CA TYR A 29 12.56 -7.32 -2.27
C TYR A 29 12.15 -8.66 -1.64
N MET A 30 10.86 -9.00 -1.65
CA MET A 30 10.36 -10.20 -0.98
C MET A 30 10.89 -11.50 -1.61
N PRO A 31 11.06 -11.65 -2.95
CA PRO A 31 11.73 -12.82 -3.49
C PRO A 31 13.17 -12.98 -3.01
N TYR A 32 13.93 -11.88 -2.90
CA TYR A 32 15.25 -11.94 -2.29
C TYR A 32 15.17 -12.36 -0.82
N ASP A 33 14.23 -11.77 -0.06
CA ASP A 33 14.02 -12.08 1.36
C ASP A 33 13.69 -13.57 1.54
N MET A 34 12.74 -14.11 0.78
CA MET A 34 12.30 -15.51 0.89
C MET A 34 13.34 -16.53 0.43
N PHE A 35 14.03 -16.29 -0.69
CA PHE A 35 14.84 -17.31 -1.35
C PHE A 35 16.35 -17.18 -1.15
N VAL A 36 16.85 -15.98 -0.85
CA VAL A 36 18.30 -15.72 -0.80
C VAL A 36 18.77 -15.42 0.62
N LYS A 37 17.96 -14.69 1.40
CA LYS A 37 18.36 -14.27 2.74
C LYS A 37 18.35 -15.46 3.72
N PRO A 38 19.42 -15.63 4.53
CA PRO A 38 19.48 -16.66 5.55
C PRO A 38 18.47 -16.43 6.68
N VAL A 39 17.86 -17.52 7.17
CA VAL A 39 16.82 -17.52 8.20
C VAL A 39 17.27 -16.79 9.47
N GLU A 40 18.54 -16.89 9.83
CA GLU A 40 19.09 -16.30 11.06
C GLU A 40 19.05 -14.76 11.05
N ARG A 41 18.90 -14.16 9.87
CA ARG A 41 18.80 -12.71 9.68
C ARG A 41 17.37 -12.25 9.44
N ASP A 42 16.40 -13.16 9.44
CA ASP A 42 15.02 -12.82 9.16
C ASP A 42 14.36 -12.14 10.34
N GLN A 43 13.71 -11.03 10.01
CA GLN A 43 13.10 -10.08 10.90
C GLN A 43 11.85 -9.57 10.22
N GLU A 44 10.71 -9.85 10.80
CA GLU A 44 9.40 -9.47 10.26
C GLU A 44 8.61 -8.79 11.37
N VAL A 45 8.02 -7.63 11.06
CA VAL A 45 7.27 -6.86 12.05
C VAL A 45 5.78 -7.02 11.80
N TRP A 46 5.08 -7.58 12.78
CA TRP A 46 3.63 -7.72 12.76
C TRP A 46 3.02 -6.96 13.93
N PHE A 47 2.16 -5.99 13.63
CA PHE A 47 1.49 -5.17 14.65
C PHE A 47 2.47 -4.48 15.63
N GLY A 48 3.70 -4.21 15.19
CA GLY A 48 4.76 -3.64 16.02
C GLY A 48 5.55 -4.64 16.85
N LEU A 49 5.33 -5.95 16.68
CA LEU A 49 6.09 -7.01 17.31
C LEU A 49 7.13 -7.57 16.34
N LEU A 50 8.39 -7.66 16.78
CA LEU A 50 9.46 -8.29 16.01
C LEU A 50 9.33 -9.81 16.08
N LEU A 51 9.11 -10.45 14.94
CA LEU A 51 9.37 -11.87 14.77
C LEU A 51 10.78 -12.04 14.21
N THR A 52 11.47 -13.10 14.63
CA THR A 52 12.82 -13.42 14.16
C THR A 52 12.95 -14.88 13.75
N GLY A 53 13.89 -15.17 12.85
CA GLY A 53 14.20 -16.55 12.48
C GLY A 53 13.05 -17.21 11.71
N TRP A 54 12.78 -18.49 12.00
CA TRP A 54 11.73 -19.25 11.33
C TRP A 54 10.33 -18.65 11.50
N ALA A 55 10.04 -18.01 12.63
CA ALA A 55 8.76 -17.34 12.84
C ALA A 55 8.58 -16.19 11.84
N ALA A 56 9.64 -15.40 11.59
CA ALA A 56 9.64 -14.39 10.55
C ALA A 56 9.47 -15.04 9.17
N LYS A 57 10.28 -16.07 8.87
CA LYS A 57 10.28 -16.79 7.59
C LYS A 57 8.91 -17.30 7.16
N LEU A 58 8.16 -17.86 8.09
CA LEU A 58 6.83 -18.40 7.80
C LEU A 58 5.79 -17.32 7.48
N THR A 59 6.03 -16.09 7.94
CA THR A 59 5.13 -14.95 7.69
C THR A 59 5.52 -14.10 6.49
N GLU A 60 6.75 -14.22 5.97
CA GLU A 60 7.20 -13.56 4.74
C GLU A 60 6.26 -13.82 3.53
N PRO A 61 5.77 -15.05 3.27
CA PRO A 61 4.82 -15.28 2.17
C PRO A 61 3.51 -14.50 2.32
N ILE A 62 3.08 -14.23 3.55
CA ILE A 62 1.88 -13.43 3.83
C ILE A 62 2.14 -11.98 3.46
N HIS A 63 3.28 -11.40 3.88
CA HIS A 63 3.67 -10.05 3.48
C HIS A 63 3.83 -9.94 1.96
N TRP A 64 4.44 -10.93 1.33
CA TRP A 64 4.55 -10.98 -0.13
C TRP A 64 3.18 -10.95 -0.82
N PHE A 65 2.22 -11.74 -0.32
CA PHE A 65 0.86 -11.74 -0.85
C PHE A 65 0.16 -10.39 -0.68
N ILE A 66 0.33 -9.71 0.47
CA ILE A 66 -0.23 -8.37 0.70
C ILE A 66 0.32 -7.36 -0.32
N TYR A 67 1.64 -7.35 -0.56
CA TYR A 67 2.23 -6.47 -1.57
C TYR A 67 1.76 -6.83 -2.98
N GLY A 68 1.64 -8.12 -3.31
CA GLY A 68 1.16 -8.58 -4.62
C GLY A 68 -0.31 -8.19 -4.86
N ALA A 69 -1.14 -8.33 -3.85
CA ALA A 69 -2.52 -7.87 -3.82
C ALA A 69 -2.59 -6.34 -4.01
N GLY A 70 -1.72 -5.58 -3.34
CA GLY A 70 -1.58 -4.13 -3.53
C GLY A 70 -1.20 -3.76 -4.97
N PHE A 71 -0.14 -4.39 -5.51
CA PHE A 71 0.31 -4.15 -6.89
C PHE A 71 -0.80 -4.42 -7.90
N TYR A 72 -1.43 -5.59 -7.82
CA TYR A 72 -2.52 -5.97 -8.74
C TYR A 72 -3.74 -5.08 -8.57
N GLY A 73 -4.13 -4.76 -7.34
CA GLY A 73 -5.26 -3.90 -7.05
C GLY A 73 -5.07 -2.48 -7.58
N PHE A 74 -3.86 -1.91 -7.46
CA PHE A 74 -3.54 -0.59 -8.02
C PHE A 74 -3.44 -0.63 -9.55
N LEU A 75 -2.86 -1.68 -10.12
CA LEU A 75 -2.76 -1.88 -11.58
C LEU A 75 -4.14 -1.92 -12.24
N ARG A 76 -5.08 -2.67 -11.63
CA ARG A 76 -6.43 -2.87 -12.15
C ARG A 76 -7.48 -1.94 -11.53
N ARG A 77 -7.07 -0.99 -10.69
CA ARG A 77 -7.94 -0.06 -9.92
C ARG A 77 -9.12 -0.77 -9.25
N ARG A 78 -8.88 -1.93 -8.64
CA ARG A 78 -9.95 -2.76 -8.07
C ARG A 78 -10.59 -2.06 -6.86
N THR A 79 -11.92 -2.03 -6.84
CA THR A 79 -12.72 -1.44 -5.74
C THR A 79 -12.46 -2.09 -4.39
N TRP A 80 -12.13 -3.39 -4.36
CA TRP A 80 -11.81 -4.09 -3.11
C TRP A 80 -10.51 -3.60 -2.49
N LEU A 81 -9.54 -3.09 -3.26
CA LEU A 81 -8.26 -2.65 -2.69
C LEU A 81 -8.45 -1.44 -1.77
N TRP A 82 -9.43 -0.58 -2.05
CA TRP A 82 -9.70 0.64 -1.31
C TRP A 82 -9.79 0.44 0.23
N PRO A 83 -10.75 -0.34 0.77
CA PRO A 83 -10.87 -0.49 2.21
C PRO A 83 -9.69 -1.28 2.81
N TRP A 84 -9.17 -2.28 2.09
CA TRP A 84 -8.10 -3.14 2.59
C TRP A 84 -6.74 -2.43 2.65
N ALA A 85 -6.40 -1.62 1.65
CA ALA A 85 -5.18 -0.81 1.67
C ALA A 85 -5.21 0.22 2.80
N SER A 86 -6.37 0.87 3.00
CA SER A 86 -6.56 1.80 4.12
C SER A 86 -6.42 1.10 5.47
N LEU A 87 -7.04 -0.08 5.63
CA LEU A 87 -6.99 -0.84 6.87
C LEU A 87 -5.56 -1.31 7.17
N TYR A 88 -4.84 -1.81 6.17
CA TYR A 88 -3.44 -2.21 6.30
C TYR A 88 -2.55 -1.03 6.69
N ALA A 89 -2.67 0.13 6.02
CA ALA A 89 -1.91 1.32 6.39
C ALA A 89 -2.22 1.80 7.83
N GLY A 90 -3.48 1.69 8.26
CA GLY A 90 -3.87 1.99 9.64
C GLY A 90 -3.25 1.00 10.65
N GLN A 91 -3.20 -0.28 10.31
CA GLN A 91 -2.53 -1.30 11.13
C GLN A 91 -1.03 -1.03 11.24
N VAL A 92 -0.37 -0.64 10.14
CA VAL A 92 1.05 -0.25 10.16
C VAL A 92 1.26 0.98 11.05
N ALA A 93 0.37 1.97 10.99
CA ALA A 93 0.42 3.14 11.87
C ALA A 93 0.41 2.74 13.36
N ILE A 94 -0.50 1.85 13.75
CA ILE A 94 -0.56 1.30 15.12
C ILE A 94 0.73 0.53 15.45
N GLY A 95 1.22 -0.28 14.51
CA GLY A 95 2.47 -1.03 14.68
C GLY A 95 3.68 -0.14 14.94
N MET A 96 3.77 1.02 14.29
CA MET A 96 4.83 2.01 14.54
C MET A 96 4.76 2.58 15.96
N PHE A 97 3.56 2.84 16.47
CA PHE A 97 3.38 3.26 17.86
C PHE A 97 3.76 2.16 18.84
N VAL A 98 3.29 0.93 18.62
CA VAL A 98 3.59 -0.21 19.50
C VAL A 98 5.09 -0.46 19.54
N TRP A 99 5.73 -0.59 18.37
CA TRP A 99 7.17 -0.79 18.25
C TRP A 99 7.97 0.28 19.01
N ALA A 100 7.59 1.54 18.84
CA ALA A 100 8.30 2.66 19.45
C ALA A 100 8.29 2.64 20.98
N LEU A 101 7.31 1.97 21.59
CA LEU A 101 7.14 1.86 23.03
C LEU A 101 7.66 0.54 23.60
N THR A 102 7.57 -0.55 22.84
CA THR A 102 7.87 -1.89 23.36
C THR A 102 9.27 -2.38 23.02
N ASP A 103 9.87 -1.90 21.93
CA ASP A 103 11.22 -2.33 21.54
C ASP A 103 12.27 -1.30 22.03
N PRO A 104 13.40 -1.74 22.62
CA PRO A 104 14.50 -0.85 23.00
C PRO A 104 15.07 -0.01 21.85
N ARG A 105 14.89 -0.44 20.60
CA ARG A 105 15.29 0.27 19.38
C ARG A 105 14.21 1.23 18.86
N GLY A 106 13.06 1.30 19.52
CA GLY A 106 11.85 1.99 19.08
C GLY A 106 11.91 3.53 19.05
N GLY A 107 12.95 4.15 19.62
CA GLY A 107 13.12 5.62 19.59
C GLY A 107 12.14 6.42 20.47
N GLY A 108 11.19 5.75 21.14
CA GLY A 108 10.28 6.34 22.11
C GLY A 108 9.02 7.00 21.53
N ILE A 109 8.24 7.64 22.40
CA ILE A 109 6.91 8.21 22.07
C ILE A 109 6.97 9.19 20.88
N LEU A 110 8.00 10.03 20.82
CA LEU A 110 8.11 11.06 19.79
C LEU A 110 8.33 10.46 18.40
N SER A 111 9.28 9.51 18.25
CA SER A 111 9.52 8.83 16.97
C SER A 111 8.30 8.01 16.54
N GLY A 112 7.68 7.28 17.47
CA GLY A 112 6.45 6.53 17.22
C GLY A 112 5.31 7.42 16.76
N SER A 113 5.16 8.60 17.36
CA SER A 113 4.12 9.58 16.97
C SER A 113 4.34 10.13 15.57
N ILE A 114 5.57 10.47 15.22
CA ILE A 114 5.90 10.99 13.88
C ILE A 114 5.66 9.91 12.82
N ALA A 115 6.22 8.72 13.03
CA ALA A 115 6.08 7.61 12.09
C ALA A 115 4.61 7.14 11.98
N GLY A 116 3.95 6.93 13.11
CA GLY A 116 2.55 6.53 13.18
C GLY A 116 1.63 7.57 12.53
N ALA A 117 1.85 8.86 12.76
CA ALA A 117 1.09 9.92 12.11
C ALA A 117 1.26 9.90 10.58
N ALA A 118 2.46 9.68 10.06
CA ALA A 118 2.69 9.59 8.62
C ALA A 118 1.87 8.45 7.97
N PHE A 119 1.86 7.26 8.58
CA PHE A 119 1.06 6.13 8.11
C PHE A 119 -0.45 6.33 8.34
N LEU A 120 -0.85 7.01 9.41
CA LEU A 120 -2.25 7.34 9.66
C LEU A 120 -2.78 8.33 8.62
N VAL A 121 -2.00 9.35 8.26
CA VAL A 121 -2.34 10.26 7.16
C VAL A 121 -2.50 9.49 5.86
N LEU A 122 -1.58 8.56 5.57
CA LEU A 122 -1.69 7.69 4.39
C LEU A 122 -2.96 6.83 4.42
N ALA A 123 -3.31 6.26 5.58
CA ALA A 123 -4.54 5.48 5.75
C ALA A 123 -5.79 6.34 5.48
N ILE A 124 -5.84 7.56 6.02
CA ILE A 124 -6.94 8.50 5.78
C ILE A 124 -7.00 8.89 4.29
N MET A 125 -5.86 9.14 3.65
CA MET A 125 -5.81 9.43 2.22
C MET A 125 -6.34 8.27 1.38
N LEU A 126 -5.97 7.03 1.71
CA LEU A 126 -6.49 5.82 1.07
C LEU A 126 -8.00 5.68 1.29
N TRP A 127 -8.48 5.88 2.52
CA TRP A 127 -9.91 5.85 2.85
C TRP A 127 -10.72 6.88 2.06
N ARG A 128 -10.19 8.10 1.89
CA ARG A 128 -10.86 9.16 1.12
C ARG A 128 -10.75 8.97 -0.39
N ALA A 129 -9.85 8.11 -0.88
CA ALA A 129 -9.64 7.87 -2.30
C ALA A 129 -10.62 6.86 -2.91
N LYS A 130 -11.74 6.55 -2.25
CA LYS A 130 -12.75 5.57 -2.69
C LYS A 130 -13.09 5.71 -4.17
N ASP A 131 -13.42 6.92 -4.61
CA ASP A 131 -13.87 7.21 -5.98
C ASP A 131 -12.77 7.01 -7.05
N ARG A 132 -11.52 6.80 -6.61
CA ARG A 132 -10.38 6.50 -7.50
C ARG A 132 -10.20 5.01 -7.75
N PHE A 133 -10.91 4.15 -7.01
CA PHE A 133 -10.96 2.72 -7.20
C PHE A 133 -12.32 2.34 -7.79
N GLY A 134 -12.33 1.82 -9.02
CA GLY A 134 -13.54 1.59 -9.79
C GLY A 134 -13.27 1.60 -11.29
N PRO A 135 -14.14 0.99 -12.10
CA PRO A 135 -14.11 1.20 -13.55
C PRO A 135 -14.23 2.71 -13.82
N MET A 136 -13.41 3.27 -14.71
CA MET A 136 -13.71 4.60 -15.23
C MET A 136 -15.07 4.49 -15.91
N VAL A 137 -16.09 5.20 -15.41
CA VAL A 137 -17.34 5.37 -16.13
C VAL A 137 -16.98 6.10 -17.41
N SER A 138 -16.83 5.35 -18.50
CA SER A 138 -16.68 5.90 -19.84
C SER A 138 -18.08 6.34 -20.25
N GLY A 139 -18.47 7.56 -19.90
CA GLY A 139 -19.83 8.00 -20.16
C GLY A 139 -20.29 9.24 -19.38
N GLN A 140 -19.54 10.33 -19.48
CA GLN A 140 -20.18 11.64 -19.58
C GLN A 140 -19.86 12.14 -20.98
N GLN A 141 -20.64 11.63 -21.94
CA GLN A 141 -20.83 12.32 -23.20
C GLN A 141 -21.58 13.61 -22.82
N PRO A 142 -21.05 14.81 -23.11
CA PRO A 142 -21.82 16.02 -22.87
C PRO A 142 -23.09 15.89 -23.69
N GLU A 143 -24.22 15.88 -23.00
CA GLU A 143 -25.54 16.06 -23.59
C GLU A 143 -25.46 17.32 -24.43
N GLN A 144 -25.33 17.16 -25.75
CA GLN A 144 -25.54 18.25 -26.69
C GLN A 144 -27.01 18.61 -26.54
N THR A 145 -27.28 19.62 -25.72
CA THR A 145 -28.51 20.39 -25.78
C THR A 145 -28.55 21.02 -27.17
N GLU A 146 -29.17 20.30 -28.10
CA GLU A 146 -29.65 20.82 -29.37
C GLU A 146 -30.86 21.73 -29.07
N ASN A 147 -30.55 22.89 -28.48
CA ASN A 147 -31.44 24.04 -28.42
C ASN A 147 -30.92 25.05 -29.44
N GLY A 148 -31.59 25.11 -30.58
CA GLY A 148 -31.50 26.14 -31.60
C GLY A 148 -32.58 25.82 -32.64
N GLU A 149 -33.83 26.23 -32.42
CA GLU A 149 -34.36 27.51 -32.93
C GLU A 149 -33.92 27.78 -34.37
N SER A 150 -34.75 27.36 -35.35
CA SER A 150 -35.72 28.21 -36.05
C SER A 150 -36.29 27.50 -37.27
#